data_AF-A0A4R1YS06-F1
#
_entry.id   AF-A0A4R1YS06-F1
#
_cell.length_a   1.000
_cell.length_b   1.000
_cell.length_c   1.000
_cell.angle_alpha   90.00
_cell.angle_beta   90.00
_cell.angle_gamma   90.00
#
_symmetry.space_group_name_H-M   'P 1'
#
loop_
_entity.id
_entity.type
_entity.pdbx_description
1 polymer ?
#
loop_
_entity_poly.entity_id
_entity_poly.type
_entity_poly.pdbx_seq_one_letter_code
_entity_poly.pdbx_strand_id
1 'polypeptide(L)' 'MGARSGHFMPMSRIDSQFAALEPPEADENAITVDIDNAIETVVAAIAAKLEDLPS' A
#
# COMPACT_ATOMS: atom_id res chain seq x y z
N MET A 1 -10.04 9.69 -5.30
CA MET A 1 -10.57 8.31 -5.12
C MET A 1 -11.78 8.12 -6.03
N GLY A 2 -11.97 6.94 -6.66
CA GLY A 2 -13.14 6.68 -7.54
C GLY A 2 -12.89 6.71 -9.06
N ALA A 3 -11.64 6.73 -9.51
CA ALA A 3 -11.31 6.79 -10.95
C ALA A 3 -11.39 5.44 -11.70
N ARG A 4 -11.67 4.33 -10.99
CA ARG A 4 -11.63 2.97 -11.57
C ARG A 4 -13.04 2.41 -11.73
N SER A 5 -13.40 1.99 -12.94
CA SER A 5 -14.66 1.27 -13.20
C SER A 5 -14.54 -0.19 -12.75
N GLY A 6 -15.62 -0.78 -12.22
CA GLY A 6 -15.65 -2.17 -11.75
C GLY A 6 -15.21 -2.37 -10.29
N HIS A 7 -15.60 -1.44 -9.40
CA HIS A 7 -15.31 -1.54 -7.98
C HIS A 7 -15.87 -2.83 -7.37
N PHE A 8 -14.98 -3.79 -7.06
CA PHE A 8 -15.32 -4.99 -6.29
C PHE A 8 -15.66 -4.66 -4.82
N MET A 9 -15.20 -3.51 -4.31
CA MET A 9 -15.45 -3.04 -2.95
C MET A 9 -16.16 -1.68 -2.98
N PRO A 10 -17.34 -1.53 -2.33
CA PRO A 10 -18.05 -0.27 -2.29
C PRO A 10 -17.25 0.77 -1.50
N MET A 11 -17.22 2.00 -2.01
CA MET A 11 -16.48 3.12 -1.41
C MET A 11 -16.87 3.39 0.05
N SER A 12 -18.10 3.07 0.46
CA SER A 12 -18.57 3.19 1.85
C SER A 12 -17.85 2.28 2.84
N ARG A 13 -17.01 1.34 2.38
CA ARG A 13 -16.20 0.46 3.24
C ARG A 13 -14.82 1.03 3.58
N ILE A 14 -14.38 2.12 2.93
CA ILE A 14 -13.05 2.69 3.14
C ILE A 14 -12.82 3.05 4.61
N ASP A 15 -13.80 3.66 5.28
CA ASP A 15 -13.68 4.02 6.70
C ASP A 15 -13.48 2.78 7.59
N SER A 16 -14.17 1.68 7.29
CA SER A 16 -14.00 0.41 8.00
C SER A 16 -12.63 -0.23 7.75
N GLN A 17 -12.02 0.00 6.59
CA GLN A 17 -10.68 -0.51 6.29
C GLN A 17 -9.63 0.26 7.09
N PHE A 18 -9.75 1.59 7.18
CA PHE A 18 -8.86 2.39 8.02
C PHE A 18 -9.04 2.09 9.51
N ALA A 19 -10.27 1.86 9.96
CA ALA A 19 -10.52 1.49 11.35
C ALA A 19 -9.89 0.15 11.76
N ALA A 20 -9.71 -0.78 10.82
CA ALA A 20 -9.09 -2.07 11.04
C ALA A 20 -7.58 -2.10 10.69
N LEU A 21 -7.03 -1.00 10.15
CA LEU A 21 -5.63 -0.95 9.74
C LEU A 21 -4.73 -0.74 10.96
N GLU A 22 -3.83 -1.67 11.19
CA GLU A 22 -2.78 -1.57 12.20
C GLU A 22 -1.44 -1.33 11.49
N PRO A 23 -0.67 -0.28 11.84
CA PRO A 23 0.67 -0.08 11.30
C PRO A 23 1.57 -1.27 11.68
N PRO A 24 2.45 -1.74 10.78
CA PRO A 24 3.40 -2.78 11.11
C PRO A 24 4.28 -2.41 12.32
N GLU A 25 4.52 -3.37 13.20
CA GLU A 25 5.44 -3.25 14.33
C GLU A 25 6.91 -3.38 13.88
N ALA A 26 7.85 -3.01 14.76
CA ALA A 26 9.27 -2.92 14.42
C ALA A 26 9.95 -4.27 14.17
N ASP A 27 9.36 -5.36 14.63
CA ASP A 27 9.80 -6.74 14.43
C ASP A 27 9.19 -7.39 13.18
N GLU A 28 8.23 -6.72 12.54
CA GLU A 28 7.66 -7.16 11.27
C GLU A 28 8.55 -6.72 10.10
N ASN A 29 8.73 -7.63 9.13
CA ASN A 29 9.53 -7.35 7.95
C ASN A 29 8.74 -6.57 6.89
N ALA A 30 8.31 -5.35 7.24
CA ALA A 30 7.46 -4.51 6.41
C ALA A 30 8.24 -3.38 5.73
N ILE A 31 7.84 -3.05 4.50
CA ILE A 31 8.32 -1.86 3.77
C ILE A 31 7.16 -0.88 3.54
N THR A 32 7.41 0.40 3.80
CA THR A 32 6.43 1.46 3.50
C THR A 32 6.78 2.14 2.18
N VAL A 33 5.77 2.29 1.32
CA VAL A 33 5.86 2.99 0.03
C VAL A 33 4.66 3.91 -0.14
N ASP A 34 4.90 5.14 -0.58
CA ASP A 34 3.84 6.12 -0.83
C ASP A 34 3.08 5.79 -2.12
N ILE A 35 1.75 5.80 -2.02
CA ILE A 35 0.84 5.47 -3.12
C ILE A 35 0.43 6.69 -3.96
N ASP A 36 0.72 7.93 -3.50
CA ASP A 36 0.33 9.17 -4.19
C ASP A 36 1.34 9.56 -5.30
N ASN A 37 1.74 8.58 -6.11
CA ASN A 37 2.71 8.74 -7.19
C ASN A 37 2.25 8.02 -8.47
N ALA A 38 2.94 8.27 -9.58
CA ALA A 38 2.78 7.48 -10.79
C ALA A 38 3.08 6.00 -10.52
N ILE A 39 2.34 5.08 -11.17
CA ILE A 39 2.45 3.63 -10.94
C ILE A 39 3.89 3.16 -11.13
N GLU A 40 4.56 3.66 -12.16
CA GLU A 40 5.95 3.32 -12.48
C GLU A 40 6.90 3.70 -11.33
N THR A 41 6.68 4.85 -10.70
CA THR A 41 7.45 5.31 -9.54
C THR A 41 7.20 4.42 -8.33
N VAL A 42 5.94 4.07 -8.07
CA VAL A 42 5.57 3.18 -6.96
C VAL A 42 6.23 1.81 -7.12
N VAL A 43 6.18 1.22 -8.32
CA VAL A 43 6.80 -0.08 -8.62
C VAL A 43 8.32 -0.04 -8.46
N ALA A 44 8.98 1.00 -8.97
CA ALA A 44 10.43 1.16 -8.83
C ALA A 44 10.85 1.29 -7.35
N ALA A 45 10.08 2.03 -6.55
CA ALA A 45 10.35 2.19 -5.12
C ALA A 45 10.18 0.87 -4.34
N ILE A 46 9.17 0.06 -4.70
CA ILE A 46 8.99 -1.28 -4.11
C ILE A 46 10.18 -2.18 -4.46
N ALA A 47 10.55 -2.26 -5.74
CA ALA A 47 11.64 -3.12 -6.20
C ALA A 47 12.97 -2.80 -5.47
N ALA A 48 13.34 -1.53 -5.40
CA ALA A 48 14.56 -1.10 -4.71
C ALA A 48 14.56 -1.49 -3.22
N LYS A 49 13.43 -1.31 -2.52
CA LYS A 49 13.33 -1.68 -1.09
C LYS A 49 13.39 -3.19 -0.86
N LEU A 50 12.88 -4.00 -1.79
CA LEU A 50 12.95 -5.46 -1.72
C LEU A 50 14.37 -5.98 -1.96
N GLU A 51 15.18 -5.30 -2.76
CA GLU A 51 16.59 -5.64 -2.97
C GLU A 51 17.45 -5.34 -1.74
N ASP A 52 17.13 -4.29 -0.98
CA ASP A 52 17.83 -3.90 0.25
C ASP A 52 17.43 -4.74 1.48
N LEU A 53 16.37 -5.56 1.37
CA LEU A 53 15.88 -6.38 2.47
C LEU A 53 16.81 -7.59 2.70
N PRO A 54 17.35 -7.78 3.91
CA PRO A 54 18.17 -8.95 4.22
C PRO A 54 17.33 -10.24 4.11
N SER A 55 17.93 -11.28 3.53
CA SER A 55 17.34 -12.63 3.41
C SER A 55 17.28 -13.37 4.74
#